data_AF-A0A392QR21-F1
#
_entry.id   AF-A0A392QR21-F1
#
_cell.length_a   1.000
_cell.length_b   1.000
_cell.length_c   1.000
_cell.angle_alpha   90.00
_cell.angle_beta   90.00
_cell.angle_gamma   90.00
#
_symmetry.space_group_name_H-M   'P 1'
#
loop_
_entity.id
_entity.type
_entity.pdbx_description
1 polymer ?
#
loop_
_entity_poly.entity_id
_entity_poly.type
_entity_poly.pdbx_seq_one_letter_code
_entity_poly.pdbx_strand_id
1 'polypeptide(L)' 'QLRKFVPDSSVTVDLEAIELESNMTFQPQPARIVDRDVRNLRNRSITVVKVVWEGSPDGEATWELESKMLEHYPHLF' A
#
# COMPACT_ATOMS: atom_id res chain seq x y z
N GLN A 1 29.03 -6.86 -20.87
CA GLN A 1 29.90 -6.14 -19.92
C GLN A 1 28.99 -5.48 -18.88
N LEU A 2 28.93 -6.02 -17.66
CA LEU A 2 28.14 -5.45 -16.56
C LEU A 2 28.93 -4.30 -15.92
N ARG A 3 28.30 -3.13 -15.74
CA ARG A 3 28.89 -2.02 -15.00
C ARG A 3 28.66 -2.25 -13.51
N LYS A 4 29.74 -2.24 -12.72
CA LYS A 4 29.68 -2.29 -11.26
C LYS A 4 29.00 -1.01 -10.77
N PHE A 5 27.83 -1.14 -10.17
CA PHE A 5 27.25 -0.06 -9.40
C PHE A 5 28.09 0.09 -8.11
N VAL A 6 28.66 1.28 -7.90
CA VAL A 6 29.33 1.66 -6.66
C VAL A 6 28.37 2.61 -5.97
N PRO A 7 27.72 2.21 -4.86
CA PRO A 7 26.81 3.10 -4.15
C PRO A 7 27.62 4.26 -3.58
N ASP A 8 27.17 5.50 -3.80
CA ASP A 8 27.68 6.64 -3.04
C ASP A 8 27.30 6.44 -1.57
N SER A 9 28.30 6.48 -0.70
CA SER A 9 28.21 6.28 0.75
C SER A 9 27.28 7.27 1.47
N SER A 10 26.71 8.24 0.78
CA SER A 10 25.81 9.28 1.31
C SER A 10 24.33 8.95 1.16
N VAL A 11 23.95 7.89 0.44
CA VAL A 11 22.56 7.42 0.42
C VAL A 11 22.34 6.53 1.63
N THR A 12 22.18 7.16 2.79
CA THR A 12 21.64 6.49 3.97
C THR A 12 20.17 6.20 3.68
N VAL A 13 19.87 4.97 3.26
CA VAL A 13 18.50 4.46 3.33
C VAL A 13 18.21 4.34 4.82
N ASP A 14 17.26 5.14 5.29
CA ASP A 14 16.84 5.14 6.69
C ASP A 14 16.05 3.84 6.97
N LEU A 15 16.78 2.80 7.34
CA LEU A 15 16.24 1.47 7.63
C LEU A 15 15.36 1.47 8.88
N GLU A 16 15.44 2.50 9.72
CA GLU A 16 14.60 2.65 10.92
C GLU A 16 13.15 3.04 10.58
N ALA A 17 12.89 3.56 9.38
CA ALA A 17 11.55 3.95 8.93
C ALA A 17 10.75 2.79 8.29
N ILE A 18 11.36 1.63 8.09
CA ILE A 18 10.71 0.48 7.48
C ILE A 18 10.07 -0.38 8.58
N GLU A 19 8.78 -0.17 8.83
CA GLU A 19 7.98 -1.08 9.67
C GLU A 19 7.88 -2.45 9.01
N LEU A 20 8.81 -3.33 9.35
CA LEU A 20 8.78 -4.74 8.95
C LEU A 20 7.87 -5.51 9.89
N GLU A 21 6.90 -6.21 9.33
CA GLU A 21 6.15 -7.23 10.05
C GLU A 21 7.10 -8.33 10.58
N SER A 22 6.71 -9.03 11.63
CA SER A 22 7.52 -10.09 12.27
C SER A 22 8.01 -11.19 11.31
N ASN A 23 7.35 -11.35 10.16
CA ASN A 23 7.70 -12.27 9.09
C ASN A 23 8.65 -11.66 8.02
N MET A 24 9.26 -10.51 8.32
CA MET A 24 10.13 -9.73 7.42
C MET A 24 9.45 -9.24 6.14
N THR A 25 8.12 -9.09 6.14
CA THR A 25 7.40 -8.45 5.04
C THR A 25 7.21 -6.97 5.33
N PHE A 26 7.41 -6.13 4.31
CA PHE A 26 7.01 -4.73 4.37
C PHE A 26 5.58 -4.61 3.84
N GLN A 27 4.66 -4.23 4.72
CA GLN A 27 3.31 -3.83 4.33
C GLN A 27 3.32 -2.30 4.23
N PRO A 28 3.15 -1.70 3.04
CA PRO A 28 3.02 -0.25 2.95
C PRO A 28 1.77 0.19 3.71
N GLN A 29 1.85 1.31 4.45
CA GLN A 29 0.69 1.88 5.15
C GLN A 29 -0.27 2.55 4.16
N PRO A 30 -1.59 2.45 4.34
CA PRO A 30 -2.54 3.11 3.45
C PRO A 30 -2.58 4.62 3.74
N ALA A 31 -2.28 5.43 2.74
CA ALA A 31 -2.21 6.89 2.88
C ALA A 31 -3.59 7.55 2.85
N ARG A 32 -4.46 7.14 1.90
CA ARG A 32 -5.81 7.68 1.73
C ARG A 32 -6.68 6.85 0.81
N ILE A 33 -7.99 6.95 1.00
CA ILE A 33 -9.00 6.47 0.05
C ILE A 33 -9.26 7.58 -0.97
N VAL A 34 -9.23 7.22 -2.26
CA VAL A 34 -9.40 8.18 -3.37
C VAL A 34 -10.64 7.93 -4.22
N ASP A 35 -11.26 6.76 -4.08
CA ASP A 35 -12.47 6.41 -4.82
C ASP A 35 -13.23 5.25 -4.13
N ARG A 36 -14.50 5.08 -4.49
CA ARG A 36 -15.39 4.03 -3.97
C ARG A 36 -16.28 3.49 -5.08
N ASP A 37 -16.41 2.17 -5.17
CA ASP A 37 -17.23 1.51 -6.18
C ASP A 37 -17.98 0.30 -5.61
N VAL A 38 -19.07 -0.09 -6.26
CA VAL A 38 -19.85 -1.29 -5.94
C VAL A 38 -19.74 -2.27 -7.10
N ARG A 39 -19.03 -3.37 -6.89
CA ARG A 39 -18.90 -4.43 -7.88
C ARG A 39 -20.01 -5.46 -7.72
N ASN A 40 -20.79 -5.62 -8.78
CA ASN A 40 -21.81 -6.65 -8.87
C ASN A 40 -21.18 -7.96 -9.36
N LEU A 41 -21.22 -8.98 -8.51
CA LEU A 41 -20.87 -10.36 -8.84
C LEU A 41 -22.15 -11.13 -9.20
N ARG A 42 -22.01 -12.38 -9.65
CA ARG A 42 -23.13 -13.22 -10.09
C ARG A 42 -24.26 -13.37 -9.06
N ASN A 43 -23.95 -13.32 -7.76
CA ASN A 43 -24.90 -13.60 -6.67
C ASN A 43 -24.90 -12.54 -5.56
N ARG A 44 -24.06 -11.50 -5.63
CA ARG A 44 -23.96 -10.47 -4.60
C ARG A 44 -23.28 -9.21 -5.13
N SER A 45 -23.49 -8.10 -4.43
CA SER A 45 -22.73 -6.88 -4.63
C SER A 45 -21.69 -6.74 -3.51
N ILE A 46 -20.50 -6.27 -3.84
CA ILE A 46 -19.43 -5.97 -2.88
C ILE A 46 -18.97 -4.52 -3.06
N THR A 47 -18.72 -3.84 -1.94
CA THR A 47 -18.15 -2.49 -1.97
C THR A 47 -16.64 -2.57 -1.90
N VAL A 48 -15.98 -1.84 -2.80
CA VAL A 48 -14.52 -1.71 -2.85
C VAL A 48 -14.13 -0.24 -2.81
N VAL A 49 -12.98 0.04 -2.21
CA VAL A 49 -12.39 1.37 -2.13
C VAL A 49 -11.04 1.37 -2.82
N LYS A 50 -10.71 2.48 -3.49
CA LYS A 50 -9.40 2.66 -4.10
C LYS A 50 -8.47 3.32 -3.09
N VAL A 51 -7.43 2.62 -2.69
CA VAL A 51 -6.51 3.01 -1.62
C VAL A 51 -5.16 3.36 -2.22
N VAL A 52 -4.67 4.56 -1.95
CA VAL A 52 -3.27 4.94 -2.25
C VAL A 52 -2.40 4.55 -1.07
N TRP A 53 -1.24 3.97 -1.34
CA TRP A 53 -0.31 3.49 -0.32
C TRP A 53 0.89 4.43 -0.15
N GLU A 54 1.35 4.59 1.08
CA GLU A 54 2.56 5.35 1.41
C GLU A 54 3.79 4.72 0.76
N GLY A 55 4.73 5.57 0.32
CA GLY A 55 5.96 5.13 -0.33
C GLY A 55 5.77 4.52 -1.73
N SER A 56 4.54 4.48 -2.27
CA SER A 56 4.32 4.05 -3.66
C SER A 56 5.00 5.04 -4.64
N PRO A 57 5.93 4.57 -5.51
CA PRO A 57 6.75 5.46 -6.35
C PRO A 57 5.93 6.40 -7.25
N ASP A 58 4.75 5.93 -7.67
CA ASP A 58 3.91 6.59 -8.68
C ASP A 58 2.47 6.85 -8.20
N GLY A 59 2.23 6.86 -6.88
CA GLY A 59 0.87 6.96 -6.33
C GLY A 59 0.03 5.73 -6.67
N GLU A 60 0.67 4.56 -6.65
CA GLU A 60 0.02 3.28 -6.92
C GLU A 60 -1.16 3.09 -5.97
N ALA A 61 -2.28 2.66 -6.55
CA ALA A 61 -3.50 2.46 -5.81
C ALA A 61 -4.12 1.11 -6.14
N THR A 62 -4.54 0.39 -5.11
CA THR A 62 -5.23 -0.89 -5.24
C THR A 62 -6.71 -0.74 -4.89
N TRP A 63 -7.53 -1.65 -5.40
CA TRP A 63 -8.93 -1.76 -5.01
C TRP A 63 -9.06 -2.80 -3.91
N GLU A 64 -9.36 -2.33 -2.69
CA GLU A 64 -9.51 -3.16 -1.51
C GLU A 64 -10.99 -3.31 -1.10
N LEU A 65 -11.32 -4.38 -0.39
CA LEU A 65 -12.66 -4.53 0.19
C LEU A 65 -12.87 -3.45 1.26
N GLU A 66 -13.96 -2.70 1.14
CA GLU A 66 -14.30 -1.64 2.11
C GLU A 66 -14.36 -2.17 3.54
N SER A 67 -14.97 -3.35 3.73
CA SER A 67 -15.11 -3.96 5.06
C SER A 67 -13.76 -4.25 5.72
N LYS A 68 -12.75 -4.67 4.95
CA LYS A 68 -11.41 -4.95 5.48
C LYS A 68 -10.69 -3.65 5.84
N MET A 69 -10.81 -2.64 4.99
CA MET A 69 -10.21 -1.33 5.24
C MET A 69 -10.83 -0.66 6.46
N LEU A 70 -12.15 -0.78 6.67
CA LEU A 70 -12.82 -0.26 7.86
C LEU A 70 -12.37 -0.98 9.14
N GLU A 71 -12.13 -2.29 9.06
CA GLU A 71 -11.68 -3.10 10.20
C GLU A 71 -10.24 -2.76 10.63
N HIS A 72 -9.32 -2.64 9.67
CA HIS A 72 -7.90 -2.45 9.95
C HIS A 72 -7.48 -0.98 10.02
N TYR A 73 -8.14 -0.12 9.24
CA TYR A 73 -7.81 1.30 9.07
C TYR A 73 -9.07 2.18 9.19
N PRO A 74 -9.81 2.12 10.31
CA PRO A 74 -11.06 2.86 10.49
C PRO A 74 -10.88 4.38 10.39
N HIS A 75 -9.67 4.90 10.62
CA HIS A 75 -9.36 6.33 10.56
C HIS A 75 -9.34 6.90 9.13
N LEU A 76 -9.40 6.06 8.09
CA LEU A 76 -9.45 6.48 6.69
C LEU A 76 -10.87 6.72 6.17
N PHE A 77 -11.90 6.43 6.97
CA PHE A 77 -13.32 6.56 6.65
C PHE A 77 -13.99 7.64 7.50
#